data_AF-A0A1G8VAN2-F1
#
_entry.id   AF-A0A1G8VAN2-F1
#
_cell.length_a   1.000
_cell.length_b   1.000
_cell.length_c   1.000
_cell.angle_alpha   90.00
_cell.angle_beta   90.00
_cell.angle_gamma   90.00
#
_symmetry.space_group_name_H-M   'P 1'
#
loop_
_entity.id
_entity.type
_entity.pdbx_description
1 polymer ?
#
loop_
_entity_poly.entity_id
_entity_poly.type
_entity_poly.pdbx_seq_one_letter_code
_entity_poly.pdbx_strand_id
1 'polypeptide(L)' 'MMDFLYFPQDKAEYIPALLMLALFMAAAVATVYIFMKASKKEEDHLPDHLKDDPHYYERE' A
#
# COMPACT_ATOMS: atom_id res chain seq x y z
N MET A 1 -27.05 -17.22 22.70
CA MET A 1 -25.92 -16.83 23.58
C MET A 1 -24.71 -16.72 22.66
N MET A 2 -23.97 -15.60 22.74
CA MET A 2 -23.12 -15.09 21.65
C MET A 2 -22.14 -16.12 21.04
N ASP A 3 -22.49 -16.64 19.87
CA ASP A 3 -21.57 -17.30 18.93
C ASP A 3 -20.76 -16.26 18.12
N PHE A 4 -20.42 -15.12 18.75
CA PHE A 4 -20.01 -13.91 18.03
C PHE A 4 -18.55 -13.96 17.52
N LEU A 5 -17.77 -14.94 17.95
CA LEU A 5 -16.44 -15.23 17.41
C LEU A 5 -16.32 -16.73 17.11
N TYR A 6 -16.46 -17.10 15.82
CA TYR A 6 -16.11 -18.43 15.37
C TYR A 6 -14.59 -18.58 15.45
N PHE A 7 -14.13 -19.26 16.48
CA PHE A 7 -12.73 -19.65 16.61
C PHE A 7 -12.60 -21.13 16.23
N PRO A 8 -11.97 -21.42 15.06
CA PRO A 8 -11.63 -22.79 14.72
C PRO A 8 -10.92 -23.51 15.85
N GLN A 9 -11.40 -24.72 16.16
CA GLN A 9 -10.72 -25.62 17.09
C GLN A 9 -9.45 -26.20 16.47
N ASP A 10 -9.48 -26.46 15.15
CA ASP A 10 -8.30 -26.82 14.37
C ASP A 10 -7.57 -25.57 13.88
N LYS A 11 -6.28 -25.47 14.20
CA LYS A 11 -5.44 -24.34 13.79
C LYS A 11 -5.24 -24.28 12.28
N ALA A 12 -5.41 -25.39 11.57
CA ALA A 12 -5.27 -25.44 10.12
C ALA A 12 -6.28 -24.52 9.40
N GLU A 13 -7.46 -24.29 9.97
CA GLU A 13 -8.50 -23.42 9.39
C GLU A 13 -8.08 -21.93 9.36
N TYR A 14 -7.06 -21.50 10.11
CA TYR A 14 -6.53 -20.13 10.05
C TYR A 14 -5.50 -19.94 8.92
N ILE A 15 -4.97 -21.02 8.34
CA ILE A 15 -3.94 -20.95 7.28
C ILE A 15 -4.43 -20.14 6.07
N PRO A 16 -5.65 -20.34 5.55
CA PRO A 16 -6.17 -19.53 4.45
C PRO A 16 -6.22 -18.04 4.79
N ALA A 17 -6.64 -17.69 6.01
CA ALA A 17 -6.70 -16.29 6.45
C ALA A 17 -5.31 -15.64 6.52
N LEU A 18 -4.32 -16.35 7.06
CA LEU A 18 -2.93 -15.87 7.11
C LEU A 18 -2.31 -15.72 5.72
N LEU A 19 -2.60 -16.64 4.80
CA LEU A 19 -2.14 -16.55 3.41
C LEU A 19 -2.75 -15.33 2.70
N MET A 20 -4.05 -15.09 2.88
CA MET A 20 -4.72 -13.91 2.32
C MET A 20 -4.16 -12.62 2.90
N LEU A 21 -3.97 -12.56 4.23
CA LEU A 21 -3.35 -11.41 4.89
C LEU A 21 -1.95 -11.14 4.33
N ALA A 22 -1.11 -12.17 4.25
CA ALA A 22 0.24 -12.06 3.71
C ALA A 22 0.24 -11.59 2.24
N LEU A 23 -0.68 -12.10 1.42
CA LEU A 23 -0.84 -11.69 0.03
C LEU A 23 -1.21 -10.20 -0.07
N PHE A 24 -2.19 -9.73 0.69
CA PHE A 24 -2.60 -8.33 0.68
C PHE A 24 -1.52 -7.40 1.21
N MET A 25 -0.80 -7.80 2.26
CA MET A 25 0.33 -7.04 2.79
C MET A 25 1.45 -6.92 1.76
N ALA A 26 1.81 -8.03 1.10
CA ALA A 26 2.81 -8.03 0.04
C ALA A 26 2.37 -7.15 -1.14
N ALA A 27 1.10 -7.24 -1.54
CA ALA A 27 0.53 -6.41 -2.59
C ALA A 27 0.56 -4.92 -2.22
N ALA A 28 0.17 -4.55 -1.00
CA ALA A 28 0.20 -3.16 -0.54
C ALA A 28 1.61 -2.56 -0.59
N VAL A 29 2.62 -3.30 -0.09
CA VAL A 29 4.02 -2.88 -0.16
C VAL A 29 4.47 -2.74 -1.61
N ALA A 30 4.14 -3.70 -2.47
CA ALA A 30 4.47 -3.64 -3.89
C ALA A 30 3.81 -2.43 -4.58
N THR A 31 2.52 -2.17 -4.32
CA THR A 31 1.80 -1.03 -4.88
C THR A 31 2.42 0.30 -4.46
N VAL A 32 2.70 0.48 -3.17
CA VAL A 32 3.35 1.71 -2.66
C VAL A 32 4.73 1.89 -3.30
N TYR A 33 5.52 0.81 -3.39
CA TYR A 33 6.85 0.86 -4.01
C TYR A 33 6.78 1.24 -5.49
N ILE A 34 5.86 0.64 -6.25
CA ILE A 34 5.65 0.96 -7.67
C ILE A 34 5.21 2.42 -7.82
N PHE A 35 4.28 2.88 -6.99
CA PHE A 35 3.76 4.25 -7.04
C PHE A 35 4.86 5.28 -6.74
N MET A 36 5.67 5.06 -5.71
CA MET A 36 6.81 5.92 -5.39
C MET A 36 7.84 5.97 -6.53
N LYS A 37 8.11 4.82 -7.17
CA LYS A 37 9.04 4.78 -8.31
C LYS A 37 8.48 5.50 -9.54
N ALA A 38 7.18 5.38 -9.79
CA ALA A 38 6.50 6.08 -10.88
C ALA A 38 6.51 7.60 -10.64
N SER A 39 6.16 8.03 -9.42
CA SER A 39 6.17 9.44 -9.02
C SER A 39 7.55 10.09 -9.18
N LYS A 40 8.63 9.42 -8.76
CA LYS A 40 10.00 9.92 -8.97
C LYS A 40 10.37 10.10 -10.44
N LYS A 41 9.86 9.24 -11.32
CA LYS A 41 10.10 9.37 -12.76
C LYS A 41 9.38 10.60 -13.34
N GLU A 42 8.21 10.95 -12.79
CA GLU A 42 7.49 12.15 -13.19
C GLU A 42 8.17 13.42 -12.68
N GLU A 43 8.75 13.39 -11.47
CA GLU A 43 9.57 14.49 -10.94
C GLU A 43 10.80 14.79 -11.82
N ASP A 44 11.43 13.78 -12.41
CA ASP A 44 12.55 13.97 -13.35
C ASP A 44 12.13 14.69 -14.64
N HIS A 45 10.87 14.54 -15.06
CA HIS A 45 10.31 15.25 -16.21
C HIS A 45 9.79 16.66 -15.87
N LEU A 46 9.77 17.02 -14.59
CA LEU A 46 9.40 18.36 -14.15
C LEU A 46 10.47 19.36 -14.59
N PRO A 47 10.11 20.49 -15.21
CA PRO A 47 11.09 21.49 -15.60
C PRO A 47 11.74 22.12 -14.36
N ASP A 48 13.05 22.35 -14.40
CA ASP A 48 13.84 22.68 -13.19
C ASP A 48 13.36 23.91 -12.42
N HIS A 49 12.78 24.91 -13.11
CA HIS A 49 12.23 26.11 -12.48
C HIS A 49 10.98 25.86 -11.61
N LEU A 50 10.34 24.70 -11.74
CA LEU A 50 9.23 24.27 -10.90
C LEU A 50 9.69 23.45 -9.68
N LYS A 51 10.91 22.88 -9.73
CA LYS A 51 11.48 22.09 -8.63
C LYS A 51 11.88 22.95 -7.43
N ASP A 52 12.22 24.21 -7.69
CA ASP A 52 12.64 25.18 -6.68
C ASP A 52 11.47 26.04 -6.13
N ASP A 53 10.26 25.90 -6.68
CA ASP A 53 9.08 26.66 -6.22
C ASP A 53 8.47 25.99 -4.97
N PRO A 54 8.61 26.59 -3.77
CA PRO A 54 8.09 26.00 -2.53
C PRO A 54 6.57 25.88 -2.49
N HIS A 55 5.85 26.57 -3.40
CA HIS A 55 4.38 26.57 -3.49
C HIS A 55 3.85 25.66 -4.60
N TYR A 56 4.68 24.83 -5.23
CA TYR A 56 4.25 23.95 -6.32
C TYR A 56 3.12 23.01 -5.90
N TYR A 57 3.25 22.34 -4.75
CA TYR A 57 2.26 21.39 -4.24
C TYR A 57 0.94 22.02 -3.76
N GLU A 58 0.86 23.34 -3.63
CA GLU A 58 -0.35 24.05 -3.15
C GLU A 58 -1.27 24.49 -4.29
N ARG A 59 -0.86 24.31 -5.56
CA ARG A 59 -1.64 24.69 -6.74
C ARG A 59 -2.36 23.55 -7.45
N GLU A 60 -2.19 22.31 -6.99
CA GLU A 60 -2.88 21.10 -7.48
C GLU A 60 -3.90 20.60 -6.44
#